data_AF-A0A2G9NN86-F1
#
_entry.id   AF-A0A2G9NN86-F1
#
_cell.length_a   1.000
_cell.length_b   1.000
_cell.length_c   1.000
_cell.angle_alpha   90.00
_cell.angle_beta   90.00
_cell.angle_gamma   90.00
#
_symmetry.space_group_name_H-M   'P 1'
#
loop_
_entity.id
_entity.type
_entity.pdbx_description
1 polymer ?
#
loop_
_entity_poly.entity_id
_entity_poly.type
_entity_poly.pdbx_seq_one_letter_code
_entity_poly.pdbx_strand_id
1 'polypeptide(L)' 'MYNYTMKLQTVLRKWGNSIGVVIPREIIEKERLREGEEVI' A
#
# COMPACT_ATOMS: atom_id res chain seq x y z
N MET A 1 3.42 3.31 26.89
CA MET A 1 3.57 2.59 25.61
C MET A 1 2.68 3.31 24.60
N TYR A 2 3.24 4.07 23.67
CA TYR A 2 2.44 4.88 22.73
C TYR A 2 2.08 4.03 21.51
N ASN A 3 0.80 3.69 21.35
CA ASN A 3 0.26 3.15 20.11
C ASN A 3 0.15 4.30 19.09
N TYR A 4 1.17 4.49 18.25
CA TYR A 4 1.06 5.35 17.08
C TYR A 4 0.26 4.62 16.00
N THR A 5 -0.98 5.03 15.75
CA THR A 5 -1.73 4.59 14.56
C THR A 5 -1.34 5.48 13.39
N MET A 6 -0.41 5.03 12.56
CA MET A 6 -0.07 5.73 11.33
C MET A 6 -1.23 5.61 10.36
N LYS A 7 -1.92 6.71 10.08
CA LYS A 7 -2.99 6.76 9.08
C LYS A 7 -2.38 7.25 7.77
N LEU A 8 -2.47 6.42 6.73
CA LEU A 8 -2.03 6.74 5.38
C LEU A 8 -3.26 7.03 4.51
N GLN A 9 -3.30 8.20 3.86
CA GLN A 9 -4.32 8.48 2.86
C GLN A 9 -3.92 7.81 1.54
N THR A 10 -4.81 7.01 0.98
CA THR A 10 -4.62 6.32 -0.29
C THR A 10 -5.87 6.47 -1.15
N VAL A 11 -5.77 6.06 -2.42
CA VAL A 11 -6.88 6.02 -3.35
C VAL A 11 -7.16 4.57 -3.76
N LEU A 12 -8.43 4.22 -3.81
CA LEU A 12 -8.89 2.98 -4.43
C LEU A 12 -8.98 3.19 -5.95
N ARG A 13 -8.58 2.17 -6.72
CA ARG A 13 -8.73 2.16 -8.18
C ARG A 13 -9.27 0.83 -8.67
N LYS A 14 -10.04 0.88 -9.76
CA LYS A 14 -10.53 -0.32 -10.45
C LYS A 14 -9.45 -0.84 -11.41
N TRP A 15 -9.10 -2.12 -11.29
CA TRP A 15 -8.23 -2.84 -12.20
C TRP A 15 -8.99 -4.07 -12.72
N GLY A 16 -9.51 -3.99 -13.95
CA GLY A 16 -10.39 -5.02 -14.51
C GLY A 16 -11.64 -5.22 -13.64
N ASN A 17 -11.84 -6.44 -13.15
CA ASN A 17 -12.94 -6.78 -12.24
C ASN A 17 -12.58 -6.66 -10.75
N SER A 18 -11.39 -6.13 -10.43
CA SER A 18 -10.87 -6.02 -9.06
C SER A 18 -10.77 -4.56 -8.60
N ILE A 19 -10.79 -4.36 -7.29
CA ILE A 19 -10.42 -3.10 -6.65
C ILE A 19 -8.99 -3.24 -6.10
N GLY A 20 -8.10 -2.36 -6.56
CA GLY A 20 -6.76 -2.20 -6.03
C GLY A 20 -6.66 -1.00 -5.10
N VAL A 21 -5.75 -1.09 -4.13
CA VAL A 21 -5.30 0.04 -3.31
C VAL A 21 -4.00 0.57 -3.93
N VAL A 22 -3.92 1.88 -4.17
CA VAL A 22 -2.67 2.47 -4.68
C VAL A 22 -1.71 2.69 -3.52
N ILE A 23 -0.64 1.89 -3.46
CA ILE A 23 0.40 2.05 -2.45
C ILE A 23 1.28 3.26 -2.83
N PRO A 24 1.46 4.26 -1.94
CA PRO A 24 2.34 5.39 -2.20
C PRO A 24 3.78 4.97 -2.45
N ARG A 25 4.46 5.71 -3.33
CA ARG A 25 5.81 5.37 -3.78
C ARG A 25 6.81 5.32 -2.62
N GLU A 26 6.69 6.20 -1.63
CA GLU A 26 7.60 6.20 -0.49
C GLU A 26 7.56 4.89 0.32
N ILE A 27 6.41 4.22 0.36
CA ILE A 27 6.25 2.94 1.06
C ILE A 27 6.90 1.82 0.26
N ILE A 28 6.72 1.81 -1.05
CA ILE A 28 7.38 0.85 -1.95
C ILE A 28 8.90 0.93 -1.81
N GLU A 29 9.45 2.14 -1.80
CA GLU A 29 10.90 2.35 -1.69
C GLU A 29 11.44 1.99 -0.30
N LYS A 30 10.72 2.40 0.76
CA LYS A 30 11.11 2.14 2.16
C LYS A 30 11.12 0.65 2.48
N GLU A 31 10.06 -0.05 2.07
CA GLU A 31 9.88 -1.48 2.36
C GLU A 31 10.50 -2.38 1.27
N ARG A 32 11.07 -1.78 0.21
CA ARG A 32 11.72 -2.47 -0.94
C ARG A 32 10.81 -3.48 -1.65
N LEU A 33 9.51 -3.21 -1.64
CA LEU A 33 8.49 -4.05 -2.26
C LEU A 33 8.63 -4.04 -3.77
N ARG A 34 8.29 -5.17 -4.40
CA ARG A 34 8.34 -5.34 -5.85
C ARG A 34 7.00 -5.78 -6.41
N GLU A 35 6.81 -5.54 -7.70
CA GLU A 35 5.64 -6.06 -8.40
C GLU A 35 5.63 -7.60 -8.35
N GLY A 36 4.45 -8.17 -8.11
CA GLY A 36 4.24 -9.62 -8.00
C GLY A 36 4.63 -10.22 -6.65
N GLU A 37 5.15 -9.43 -5.72
CA GLU A 37 5.43 -9.85 -4.36
C GLU A 37 4.11 -10.02 -3.57
N GLU A 38 4.00 -11.11 -2.81
CA GLU A 38 2.90 -11.34 -1.89
C GLU A 38 3.15 -10.59 -0.59
N VAL A 39 2.18 -9.79 -0.15
CA VAL A 39 2.25 -8.97 1.07
C VAL A 39 1.08 -9.37 1.98
N ILE A 40 1.36 -9.66 3.25
CA ILE A 40 0.39 -10.10 4.27
C ILE A 40 0.23 -9.02 5.34
#